data_AF-A0A485AWE4-F1
#
_entry.id   AF-A0A485AWE4-F1
#
_cell.length_a   1.000
_cell.length_b   1.000
_cell.length_c   1.000
_cell.angle_alpha   90.00
_cell.angle_beta   90.00
_cell.angle_gamma   90.00
#
_symmetry.space_group_name_H-M   'P 1'
#
loop_
_entity.id
_entity.type
_entity.pdbx_description
1 polymer ?
#
loop_
_entity_poly.entity_id
_entity_poly.type
_entity_poly.pdbx_seq_one_letter_code
_entity_poly.pdbx_strand_id
1 'polypeptide(L)'
;MRPVVAQSSADFYFAKARTLGMYNSGKNQLGTDLLDSWSKGNVREQHAAQYGRALLAMEAKNYAEASKQLQPLLSAEPQNAWYLDLATDIDLGQNKTAEAVNRLKNARELRTNPVLQLNLANALLEAGQAGEAATILNRYTFSNKEDTNGWDLLAQAENKLGNRDQELAARAENMALVGRLDQAISLLSAASAQVKLRSLQQARYDARIDQLRQLQERFRPYQKM
;
A
#
# COMPACT_ATOMS: atom_id res chain seq x y z
N MET A 1 -5.93 44.56 0.84
CA MET A 1 -6.29 43.39 0.01
C MET A 1 -7.41 42.64 0.73
N ARG A 2 -8.51 42.26 0.05
CA ARG A 2 -9.51 41.38 0.67
C ARG A 2 -8.90 39.98 0.78
N PRO A 3 -8.98 39.30 1.95
CA PRO A 3 -8.47 37.94 2.07
C PRO A 3 -9.23 37.02 1.11
N VAL A 4 -8.48 36.32 0.25
CA VAL A 4 -9.02 35.25 -0.58
C VAL A 4 -9.18 34.04 0.33
N VAL A 5 -10.42 33.61 0.59
CA VAL A 5 -10.68 32.36 1.31
C VAL A 5 -10.37 31.22 0.34
N ALA A 6 -9.13 30.71 0.39
CA ALA A 6 -8.76 29.49 -0.31
C ALA A 6 -9.40 28.30 0.41
N GLN A 7 -10.28 27.58 -0.28
CA GLN A 7 -10.90 26.37 0.26
C GLN A 7 -9.95 25.17 0.10
N SER A 8 -9.70 24.43 1.18
CA SER A 8 -8.88 23.21 1.14
C SER A 8 -9.44 22.15 0.19
N SER A 9 -8.56 21.39 -0.47
CA SER A 9 -8.94 20.28 -1.36
C SER A 9 -9.72 19.19 -0.61
N ALA A 10 -10.46 18.35 -1.35
CA ALA A 10 -11.09 17.17 -0.77
C ALA A 10 -10.04 16.20 -0.19
N ASP A 11 -8.91 16.02 -0.90
CA ASP A 11 -7.78 15.20 -0.46
C ASP A 11 -7.23 15.61 0.92
N PHE A 12 -7.20 16.91 1.23
CA PHE A 12 -6.79 17.37 2.56
C PHE A 12 -7.71 16.80 3.64
N TYR A 13 -9.02 16.83 3.43
CA TYR A 13 -9.98 16.32 4.40
C TYR A 13 -9.98 14.79 4.47
N PHE A 14 -9.85 14.08 3.34
CA PHE A 14 -9.71 12.61 3.34
C PHE A 14 -8.43 12.15 4.03
N ALA A 15 -7.30 12.80 3.75
CA ALA A 15 -6.04 12.51 4.42
C ALA A 15 -6.15 12.76 5.93
N LYS A 16 -6.79 13.87 6.35
CA LYS A 16 -7.03 14.17 7.76
C LYS A 16 -7.94 13.12 8.42
N ALA A 17 -9.01 12.72 7.76
CA ALA A 17 -9.89 11.65 8.23
C ALA A 17 -9.12 10.33 8.38
N ARG A 18 -8.37 9.91 7.36
CA ARG A 18 -7.61 8.66 7.35
C ARG A 18 -6.52 8.63 8.43
N THR A 19 -5.79 9.73 8.59
CA THR A 19 -4.75 9.86 9.62
C THR A 19 -5.32 9.75 11.02
N LEU A 20 -6.41 10.48 11.30
CA LEU A 20 -7.03 10.47 12.63
C LEU A 20 -7.86 9.21 12.91
N GLY A 21 -8.29 8.49 11.86
CA GLY A 21 -9.10 7.28 11.94
C GLY A 21 -8.27 5.99 12.04
N MET A 22 -7.36 5.74 11.09
CA MET A 22 -6.57 4.51 11.01
C MET A 22 -5.27 4.55 11.83
N TYR A 23 -4.64 5.73 11.91
CA TYR A 23 -3.35 5.91 12.59
C TYR A 23 -3.52 6.69 13.90
N ASN A 24 -4.62 6.41 14.60
CA ASN A 24 -4.98 7.11 15.82
C ASN A 24 -3.96 6.83 16.94
N SER A 25 -3.64 7.85 17.74
CA SER A 25 -2.71 7.70 18.85
C SER A 25 -2.84 8.86 19.83
N GLY A 26 -3.02 8.55 21.12
CA GLY A 26 -3.22 9.54 22.16
C GLY A 26 -4.35 10.52 21.81
N LYS A 27 -4.02 11.80 21.67
CA LYS A 27 -4.97 12.88 21.33
C LYS A 27 -5.35 12.94 19.84
N ASN A 28 -4.63 12.25 18.95
CA ASN A 28 -4.94 12.21 17.53
C ASN A 28 -6.03 11.17 17.27
N GLN A 29 -7.28 11.62 17.28
CA GLN A 29 -8.47 10.77 17.13
C GLN A 29 -9.46 11.40 16.17
N LEU A 30 -10.12 10.58 15.37
CA LEU A 30 -11.25 11.00 14.55
C LEU A 30 -12.53 10.97 15.41
N GLY A 31 -12.72 12.02 16.21
CA GLY A 31 -13.85 12.14 17.13
C GLY A 31 -15.17 12.49 16.41
N THR A 32 -16.29 12.13 17.07
CA THR A 32 -17.65 12.44 16.60
C THR A 32 -17.87 13.94 16.40
N ASP A 33 -17.34 14.78 17.30
CA ASP A 33 -17.50 16.25 17.20
C ASP A 33 -16.92 16.81 15.91
N LEU A 34 -15.76 16.29 15.47
CA LEU A 34 -15.13 16.73 14.22
C LEU A 34 -15.96 16.29 13.01
N LEU A 35 -16.42 15.04 13.00
CA LEU A 35 -17.27 14.51 11.93
C LEU A 35 -18.61 15.25 11.86
N ASP A 36 -19.19 15.59 13.00
CA ASP A 36 -20.45 16.33 13.07
C ASP A 36 -20.29 17.77 12.61
N SER A 37 -19.18 18.42 12.96
CA SER A 37 -18.82 19.73 12.42
C SER A 37 -18.68 19.68 10.90
N TRP A 38 -17.93 18.72 10.37
CA TRP A 38 -17.74 18.56 8.92
C TRP A 38 -19.03 18.22 8.18
N SER A 39 -19.93 17.45 8.80
CA SER A 39 -21.23 17.11 8.21
C SER A 39 -22.16 18.32 8.00
N LYS A 40 -21.87 19.45 8.68
CA LYS A 40 -22.59 20.72 8.55
C LYS A 40 -21.81 21.75 7.72
N GLY A 41 -20.63 21.38 7.24
CA GLY A 41 -19.72 22.23 6.48
C GLY A 41 -20.03 22.25 4.98
N ASN A 42 -19.02 22.56 4.18
CA ASN A 42 -19.13 22.52 2.72
C ASN A 42 -19.13 21.07 2.19
N VAL A 43 -19.44 20.87 0.91
CA VAL A 43 -19.58 19.53 0.29
C VAL A 43 -18.36 18.64 0.50
N ARG A 44 -17.13 19.18 0.45
CA ARG A 44 -15.90 18.39 0.66
C ARG A 44 -15.77 17.92 2.11
N GLU A 45 -16.15 18.76 3.06
CA GLU A 45 -16.20 18.39 4.47
C GLU A 45 -17.27 17.32 4.72
N GLN A 46 -18.46 17.47 4.12
CA GLN A 46 -19.54 16.49 4.22
C GLN A 46 -19.12 15.12 3.67
N HIS A 47 -18.49 15.09 2.48
CA HIS A 47 -17.94 13.86 1.90
C HIS A 47 -16.87 13.24 2.80
N ALA A 48 -15.97 14.06 3.36
CA ALA A 48 -14.94 13.58 4.28
C ALA A 48 -15.49 13.08 5.61
N ALA A 49 -16.57 13.68 6.12
CA ALA A 49 -17.27 13.17 7.31
C ALA A 49 -17.88 11.79 7.04
N GLN A 50 -18.54 11.61 5.89
CA GLN A 50 -19.11 10.34 5.50
C GLN A 50 -18.03 9.28 5.24
N TYR A 51 -16.95 9.65 4.55
CA TYR A 51 -15.77 8.80 4.36
C TYR A 51 -15.16 8.39 5.71
N GLY A 52 -15.00 9.33 6.64
CA GLY A 52 -14.50 9.07 7.98
C GLY A 52 -15.39 8.13 8.79
N ARG A 53 -16.71 8.23 8.67
CA ARG A 53 -17.66 7.29 9.30
C ARG A 53 -17.55 5.89 8.69
N ALA A 54 -17.42 5.77 7.36
CA ALA A 54 -17.19 4.50 6.69
C ALA A 54 -15.86 3.86 7.15
N LEU A 55 -14.81 4.67 7.28
CA LEU A 55 -13.49 4.24 7.74
C LEU A 55 -13.53 3.69 9.19
N LEU A 56 -14.16 4.41 10.12
CA LEU A 56 -14.31 3.95 11.50
C LEU A 56 -15.14 2.65 11.59
N ALA A 57 -16.17 2.51 10.74
CA ALA A 57 -16.96 1.28 10.67
C ALA A 57 -16.13 0.11 10.10
N MET A 58 -15.27 0.36 9.11
CA MET A 58 -14.34 -0.65 8.56
C MET A 58 -13.35 -1.11 9.64
N GLU A 59 -12.73 -0.18 10.37
CA GLU A 59 -11.79 -0.47 11.46
C GLU A 59 -12.45 -1.28 12.59
N ALA A 60 -13.73 -0.97 12.89
CA ALA A 60 -14.55 -1.73 13.82
C ALA A 60 -15.03 -3.09 13.26
N LYS A 61 -14.58 -3.49 12.06
CA LYS A 61 -14.99 -4.69 11.31
C LYS A 61 -16.50 -4.77 11.04
N ASN A 62 -17.22 -3.66 11.16
CA ASN A 62 -18.62 -3.54 10.77
C ASN A 62 -18.70 -3.23 9.27
N TYR A 63 -18.30 -4.19 8.44
CA TYR A 63 -18.19 -4.00 7.00
C TYR A 63 -19.54 -3.67 6.32
N ALA A 64 -20.65 -4.15 6.89
CA ALA A 64 -21.99 -3.83 6.38
C ALA A 64 -22.29 -2.33 6.51
N GLU A 65 -22.03 -1.75 7.69
CA GLU A 65 -22.20 -0.31 7.90
C GLU A 65 -21.16 0.50 7.11
N ALA A 66 -19.91 0.03 7.05
CA ALA A 66 -18.86 0.68 6.26
C ALA A 66 -19.25 0.78 4.77
N SER A 67 -19.74 -0.32 4.20
CA SER A 67 -20.24 -0.36 2.82
C SER A 67 -21.42 0.60 2.62
N LYS A 68 -22.40 0.59 3.54
CA LYS A 68 -23.55 1.50 3.49
C LYS A 68 -23.14 2.98 3.53
N GLN A 69 -22.17 3.34 4.36
CA GLN A 69 -21.66 4.71 4.49
C GLN A 69 -20.85 5.12 3.25
N LEU A 70 -20.04 4.23 2.69
CA LEU A 70 -19.20 4.55 1.53
C LEU A 70 -19.97 4.57 0.20
N GLN A 71 -21.02 3.76 0.06
CA GLN A 71 -21.71 3.54 -1.21
C GLN A 71 -22.17 4.84 -1.92
N PRO A 72 -22.77 5.84 -1.24
CA PRO A 72 -23.16 7.08 -1.91
C PRO A 72 -21.96 7.85 -2.48
N LEU A 73 -20.83 7.87 -1.77
CA LEU A 73 -19.60 8.52 -2.23
C LEU A 73 -19.01 7.81 -3.44
N LEU A 74 -18.93 6.47 -3.37
CA LEU A 74 -18.41 5.65 -4.46
C LEU A 74 -19.30 5.71 -5.70
N SER A 75 -20.63 5.79 -5.53
CA SER A 75 -21.56 5.98 -6.65
C SER A 75 -21.43 7.35 -7.31
N ALA A 76 -21.15 8.41 -6.53
CA ALA A 76 -20.97 9.76 -7.06
C ALA A 76 -19.62 9.92 -7.78
N GLU A 77 -18.54 9.35 -7.23
CA GLU A 77 -17.20 9.44 -7.79
C GLU A 77 -16.53 8.05 -7.87
N PRO A 78 -16.94 7.18 -8.82
CA PRO A 78 -16.51 5.78 -8.88
C PRO A 78 -15.03 5.59 -9.24
N GLN A 79 -14.32 6.67 -9.56
CA GLN A 79 -12.91 6.67 -9.94
C GLN A 79 -12.01 7.35 -8.88
N ASN A 80 -12.59 7.80 -7.76
CA ASN A 80 -11.84 8.44 -6.69
C ASN A 80 -10.99 7.39 -5.94
N ALA A 81 -9.67 7.58 -5.92
CA ALA A 81 -8.74 6.61 -5.34
C ALA A 81 -8.95 6.36 -3.84
N TRP A 82 -9.38 7.37 -3.07
CA TRP A 82 -9.68 7.20 -1.63
C TRP A 82 -10.86 6.27 -1.41
N TYR A 83 -11.88 6.37 -2.27
CA TYR A 83 -13.08 5.53 -2.17
C TYR A 83 -12.82 4.12 -2.70
N LEU A 84 -12.05 3.99 -3.79
CA LEU A 84 -11.65 2.69 -4.33
C LEU A 84 -10.79 1.90 -3.35
N ASP A 85 -9.84 2.56 -2.69
CA ASP A 85 -9.01 1.98 -1.64
C ASP A 85 -9.87 1.45 -0.48
N LEU A 86 -10.71 2.31 0.13
CA LEU A 86 -11.56 1.88 1.24
C LEU A 86 -12.60 0.81 0.82
N ALA A 87 -13.14 0.90 -0.40
CA ALA A 87 -14.05 -0.13 -0.92
C ALA A 87 -13.35 -1.48 -1.09
N THR A 88 -12.06 -1.47 -1.44
CA THR A 88 -11.25 -2.70 -1.54
C THR A 88 -11.14 -3.35 -0.17
N ASP A 89 -10.74 -2.60 0.86
CA ASP A 89 -10.64 -3.13 2.22
C ASP A 89 -11.95 -3.69 2.77
N ILE A 90 -13.07 -2.99 2.52
CA ILE A 90 -14.41 -3.44 2.92
C ILE A 90 -14.77 -4.75 2.23
N ASP A 91 -14.55 -4.86 0.91
CA ASP A 91 -14.87 -6.07 0.17
C ASP A 91 -14.00 -7.26 0.58
N LEU A 92 -12.70 -7.04 0.81
CA LEU A 92 -11.81 -8.08 1.33
C LEU A 92 -12.27 -8.56 2.71
N GLY A 93 -12.66 -7.64 3.61
CA GLY A 93 -13.25 -7.99 4.91
C GLY A 93 -14.56 -8.77 4.82
N GLN A 94 -15.31 -8.63 3.73
CA GLN A 94 -16.54 -9.39 3.45
C GLN A 94 -16.29 -10.67 2.65
N ASN A 95 -15.03 -11.03 2.35
CA ASN A 95 -14.65 -12.12 1.44
C ASN A 95 -15.20 -11.94 0.00
N LYS A 96 -15.47 -10.70 -0.41
CA LYS A 96 -15.90 -10.30 -1.77
C LYS A 96 -14.68 -9.96 -2.64
N THR A 97 -13.71 -10.86 -2.66
CA THR A 97 -12.42 -10.63 -3.32
C THR A 97 -12.57 -10.43 -4.83
N ALA A 98 -13.50 -11.15 -5.48
CA ALA A 98 -13.77 -11.02 -6.90
C ALA A 98 -14.33 -9.63 -7.26
N GLU A 99 -15.21 -9.08 -6.44
CA GLU A 99 -15.78 -7.75 -6.61
C GLU A 99 -14.72 -6.66 -6.48
N ALA A 100 -13.83 -6.78 -5.48
CA ALA A 100 -12.69 -5.89 -5.31
C ALA A 100 -11.77 -5.88 -6.54
N VAL A 101 -11.35 -7.06 -7.00
CA VAL A 101 -10.51 -7.22 -8.19
C VAL A 101 -11.18 -6.62 -9.43
N ASN A 102 -12.45 -6.92 -9.66
CA ASN A 102 -13.21 -6.40 -10.80
C ASN A 102 -13.32 -4.88 -10.76
N ARG A 103 -13.59 -4.28 -9.60
CA ARG A 103 -13.67 -2.83 -9.45
C ARG A 103 -12.34 -2.16 -9.79
N LEU A 104 -11.24 -2.67 -9.25
CA LEU A 104 -9.90 -2.10 -9.46
C LEU A 104 -9.39 -2.29 -10.89
N LYS A 105 -9.67 -3.43 -11.54
CA LYS A 105 -9.36 -3.65 -12.97
C LYS A 105 -10.05 -2.64 -13.90
N ASN A 106 -11.19 -2.08 -13.48
CA ASN A 106 -11.93 -1.05 -14.21
C ASN A 106 -11.57 0.39 -13.80
N ALA A 107 -10.60 0.60 -12.91
CA ALA A 107 -10.17 1.93 -12.52
C ALA A 107 -9.32 2.59 -13.61
N ARG A 108 -9.71 3.79 -14.04
CA ARG A 108 -9.12 4.52 -15.17
C ARG A 108 -7.63 4.81 -14.96
N GLU A 109 -7.23 5.09 -13.73
CA GLU A 109 -5.85 5.45 -13.38
C GLU A 109 -5.01 4.27 -12.90
N LEU A 110 -5.49 3.02 -13.01
CA LEU A 110 -4.77 1.83 -12.50
C LEU A 110 -3.31 1.76 -13.00
N ARG A 111 -3.03 2.19 -14.24
CA ARG A 111 -1.68 2.13 -14.81
C ARG A 111 -0.72 3.20 -14.27
N THR A 112 -1.23 4.28 -13.70
CA THR A 112 -0.44 5.46 -13.28
C THR A 112 -0.53 5.76 -11.79
N ASN A 113 -1.53 5.20 -11.09
CA ASN A 113 -1.76 5.45 -9.68
C ASN A 113 -1.20 4.28 -8.83
N PRO A 114 -0.12 4.49 -8.06
CA PRO A 114 0.52 3.44 -7.27
C PRO A 114 -0.39 2.86 -6.18
N VAL A 115 -1.30 3.66 -5.62
CA VAL A 115 -2.27 3.19 -4.60
C VAL A 115 -3.18 2.13 -5.20
N LEU A 116 -3.70 2.36 -6.41
CA LEU A 116 -4.57 1.40 -7.09
C LEU A 116 -3.82 0.13 -7.51
N GLN A 117 -2.54 0.24 -7.87
CA GLN A 117 -1.69 -0.91 -8.20
C GLN A 117 -1.47 -1.83 -7.00
N LEU A 118 -1.14 -1.24 -5.84
CA LEU A 118 -0.97 -2.00 -4.60
C LEU A 118 -2.28 -2.62 -4.12
N ASN A 119 -3.38 -1.87 -4.16
CA ASN A 119 -4.71 -2.39 -3.82
C ASN A 119 -5.09 -3.58 -4.70
N LEU A 120 -4.84 -3.49 -6.02
CA LEU A 120 -5.14 -4.59 -6.94
C LEU A 120 -4.25 -5.80 -6.65
N ALA A 121 -2.95 -5.59 -6.44
CA ALA A 121 -2.03 -6.67 -6.12
C ALA A 121 -2.44 -7.39 -4.81
N ASN A 122 -2.84 -6.63 -3.78
CA ASN A 122 -3.34 -7.19 -2.53
C ASN A 122 -4.64 -7.99 -2.76
N ALA A 123 -5.61 -7.42 -3.46
CA ALA A 123 -6.88 -8.11 -3.75
C ALA A 123 -6.67 -9.39 -4.58
N LEU A 124 -5.71 -9.40 -5.52
CA LEU A 124 -5.33 -10.59 -6.28
C LEU A 124 -4.70 -11.66 -5.39
N LEU A 125 -3.87 -11.29 -4.40
CA LEU A 125 -3.31 -12.24 -3.45
C LEU A 125 -4.38 -12.91 -2.59
N GLU A 126 -5.35 -12.13 -2.10
CA GLU A 126 -6.50 -12.63 -1.35
C GLU A 126 -7.44 -13.49 -2.22
N ALA A 127 -7.53 -13.20 -3.53
CA ALA A 127 -8.25 -14.03 -4.49
C ALA A 127 -7.50 -15.31 -4.91
N GLY A 128 -6.29 -15.57 -4.36
CA GLY A 128 -5.46 -16.72 -4.75
C GLY A 128 -4.78 -16.58 -6.11
N GLN A 129 -4.81 -15.39 -6.72
CA GLN A 129 -4.25 -15.07 -8.03
C GLN A 129 -2.82 -14.52 -7.92
N ALA A 130 -1.96 -15.24 -7.18
CA ALA A 130 -0.60 -14.79 -6.86
C ALA A 130 0.28 -14.49 -8.09
N GLY A 131 0.07 -15.20 -9.22
CA GLY A 131 0.80 -14.95 -10.47
C GLY A 131 0.49 -13.60 -11.11
N GLU A 132 -0.79 -13.19 -11.11
CA GLU A 132 -1.18 -11.84 -11.57
C GLU A 132 -0.64 -10.77 -10.63
N ALA A 133 -0.71 -11.02 -9.31
CA ALA A 133 -0.15 -10.10 -8.31
C ALA A 133 1.36 -9.89 -8.51
N ALA A 134 2.13 -10.98 -8.64
CA ALA A 134 3.58 -10.92 -8.88
C ALA A 134 3.92 -10.16 -10.17
N THR A 135 3.12 -10.30 -11.24
CA THR A 135 3.33 -9.56 -12.49
C THR A 135 3.21 -8.04 -12.29
N ILE A 136 2.21 -7.60 -11.52
CA ILE A 136 2.02 -6.18 -11.18
C ILE A 136 3.16 -5.71 -10.28
N LEU A 137 3.47 -6.48 -9.25
CA LEU A 137 4.43 -6.12 -8.22
C LEU A 137 5.87 -6.04 -8.75
N ASN A 138 6.28 -6.93 -9.66
CA ASN A 138 7.60 -6.85 -10.32
C ASN A 138 7.78 -5.53 -11.10
N ARG A 139 6.72 -5.03 -11.76
CA ARG A 139 6.76 -3.72 -12.43
C ARG A 139 6.71 -2.58 -11.42
N TYR A 140 5.89 -2.73 -10.39
CA TYR A 140 5.70 -1.73 -9.35
C TYR A 140 7.01 -1.45 -8.60
N THR A 141 7.68 -2.49 -8.09
CA THR A 141 8.92 -2.34 -7.31
C THR A 141 10.09 -1.86 -8.15
N PHE A 142 10.06 -2.09 -9.47
CA PHE A 142 11.03 -1.49 -10.39
C PHE A 142 10.89 0.04 -10.47
N SER A 143 9.65 0.55 -10.49
CA SER A 143 9.37 1.99 -10.57
C SER A 143 9.37 2.69 -9.21
N ASN A 144 9.03 1.98 -8.13
CA ASN A 144 8.84 2.49 -6.77
C ASN A 144 9.78 1.76 -5.79
N LYS A 145 11.09 1.82 -6.03
CA LYS A 145 12.10 1.02 -5.33
C LYS A 145 12.18 1.26 -3.83
N GLU A 146 11.69 2.41 -3.37
CA GLU A 146 11.73 2.84 -1.96
C GLU A 146 10.44 2.52 -1.19
N ASP A 147 9.41 2.01 -1.87
CA ASP A 147 8.15 1.63 -1.21
C ASP A 147 8.23 0.18 -0.69
N THR A 148 8.26 0.06 0.63
CA THR A 148 8.34 -1.23 1.34
C THR A 148 7.08 -2.08 1.14
N ASN A 149 5.90 -1.48 0.95
CA ASN A 149 4.65 -2.21 0.74
C ASN A 149 4.70 -3.05 -0.54
N GLY A 150 5.30 -2.50 -1.60
CA GLY A 150 5.47 -3.20 -2.86
C GLY A 150 6.37 -4.43 -2.73
N TRP A 151 7.49 -4.29 -2.02
CA TRP A 151 8.41 -5.40 -1.76
C TRP A 151 7.81 -6.46 -0.83
N ASP A 152 7.04 -6.05 0.19
CA ASP A 152 6.37 -6.98 1.11
C ASP A 152 5.29 -7.80 0.40
N LEU A 153 4.46 -7.16 -0.43
CA LEU A 153 3.48 -7.88 -1.24
C LEU A 153 4.15 -8.77 -2.28
N LEU A 154 5.28 -8.35 -2.87
CA LEU A 154 6.02 -9.18 -3.83
C LEU A 154 6.56 -10.44 -3.14
N ALA A 155 7.14 -10.29 -1.95
CA ALA A 155 7.60 -11.45 -1.16
C ALA A 155 6.44 -12.42 -0.86
N GLN A 156 5.26 -11.91 -0.50
CA GLN A 156 4.07 -12.74 -0.28
C GLN A 156 3.60 -13.45 -1.55
N ALA A 157 3.61 -12.76 -2.70
CA ALA A 157 3.25 -13.34 -3.99
C ALA A 157 4.20 -14.48 -4.38
N GLU A 158 5.51 -14.23 -4.33
CA GLU A 158 6.52 -15.22 -4.68
C GLU A 158 6.51 -16.42 -3.71
N ASN A 159 6.22 -16.18 -2.43
CA ASN A 159 6.03 -17.25 -1.46
C ASN A 159 4.84 -18.16 -1.82
N LYS A 160 3.68 -17.59 -2.16
CA LYS A 160 2.50 -18.36 -2.60
C LYS A 160 2.76 -19.13 -3.90
N LEU A 161 3.66 -18.65 -4.75
CA LEU A 161 4.08 -19.32 -5.99
C LEU A 161 5.16 -20.38 -5.79
N GLY A 162 5.80 -20.44 -4.61
CA GLY A 162 6.93 -21.33 -4.35
C GLY A 162 8.27 -20.85 -4.93
N ASN A 163 8.36 -19.59 -5.37
CA ASN A 163 9.56 -18.99 -5.96
C ASN A 163 10.49 -18.46 -4.86
N ARG A 164 11.16 -19.39 -4.15
CA ARG A 164 11.87 -19.09 -2.89
C ARG A 164 12.99 -18.06 -3.03
N ASP A 165 13.78 -18.13 -4.09
CA ASP A 165 14.88 -17.21 -4.38
C ASP A 165 14.37 -15.78 -4.62
N GLN A 166 13.27 -15.63 -5.36
CA GLN A 166 12.62 -14.34 -5.62
C GLN A 166 11.98 -13.77 -4.35
N GLU A 167 11.37 -14.62 -3.52
CA GLU A 167 10.88 -14.23 -2.19
C GLU A 167 12.02 -13.67 -1.33
N LEU A 168 13.15 -14.38 -1.24
CA LEU A 168 14.31 -13.96 -0.44
C LEU A 168 14.86 -12.62 -0.94
N ALA A 169 14.93 -12.43 -2.26
CA ALA A 169 15.38 -11.17 -2.85
C ALA A 169 14.42 -10.01 -2.52
N ALA A 170 13.10 -10.21 -2.63
CA ALA A 170 12.12 -9.19 -2.26
C ALA A 170 12.21 -8.81 -0.76
N ARG A 171 12.35 -9.81 0.13
CA ARG A 171 12.57 -9.58 1.56
C ARG A 171 13.89 -8.83 1.85
N ALA A 172 14.93 -9.09 1.07
CA ALA A 172 16.21 -8.42 1.21
C ALA A 172 16.10 -6.92 0.94
N GLU A 173 15.31 -6.51 -0.06
CA GLU A 173 15.06 -5.10 -0.35
C GLU A 173 14.38 -4.38 0.83
N ASN A 174 13.41 -5.01 1.49
CA ASN A 174 12.82 -4.45 2.71
C ASN A 174 13.84 -4.30 3.84
N MET A 175 14.70 -5.30 4.05
CA MET A 175 15.79 -5.18 5.04
C MET A 175 16.74 -4.03 4.67
N ALA A 176 17.05 -3.84 3.39
CA ALA A 176 17.91 -2.76 2.93
C ALA A 176 17.29 -1.38 3.17
N LEU A 177 15.99 -1.21 2.88
CA LEU A 177 15.26 0.05 3.05
C LEU A 177 15.17 0.50 4.52
N VAL A 178 15.14 -0.44 5.47
CA VAL A 178 15.16 -0.14 6.92
C VAL A 178 16.57 -0.13 7.52
N GLY A 179 17.62 -0.13 6.68
CA GLY A 179 19.01 -0.02 7.10
C GLY A 179 19.64 -1.30 7.65
N ARG A 180 18.95 -2.45 7.58
CA ARG A 180 19.45 -3.77 8.00
C ARG A 180 20.26 -4.42 6.87
N LEU A 181 21.34 -3.75 6.47
CA LEU A 181 22.14 -4.13 5.29
C LEU A 181 22.75 -5.54 5.39
N ASP A 182 23.19 -5.96 6.58
CA ASP A 182 23.72 -7.32 6.78
C ASP A 182 22.67 -8.41 6.53
N GLN A 183 21.44 -8.18 7.02
CA GLN A 183 20.33 -9.11 6.82
C GLN A 183 19.93 -9.16 5.35
N ALA A 184 19.91 -8.01 4.67
CA ALA A 184 19.65 -7.93 3.23
C ALA A 184 20.68 -8.73 2.42
N ILE A 185 21.98 -8.56 2.72
CA ILE A 185 23.06 -9.31 2.06
C ILE A 185 22.94 -10.81 2.33
N SER A 186 22.62 -11.21 3.57
CA SER A 186 22.43 -12.63 3.91
C SER A 186 21.27 -13.26 3.12
N LEU A 187 20.16 -12.55 2.97
CA LEU A 187 18.99 -13.03 2.20
C LEU A 187 19.31 -13.15 0.71
N LEU A 188 19.97 -12.15 0.11
CA LEU A 188 20.39 -12.22 -1.29
C LEU A 188 21.43 -13.31 -1.54
N SER A 189 22.35 -13.53 -0.59
CA SER A 189 23.33 -14.61 -0.68
C SER A 189 22.65 -15.98 -0.68
N ALA A 190 21.62 -16.16 0.17
CA ALA A 190 20.80 -17.36 0.17
C ALA A 190 19.99 -17.52 -1.13
N ALA A 191 19.48 -16.44 -1.72
CA ALA A 191 18.82 -16.47 -3.03
C ALA A 191 19.79 -16.86 -4.16
N SER A 192 20.99 -16.26 -4.20
CA SER A 192 22.04 -16.56 -5.18
C SER A 192 22.49 -18.02 -5.14
N ALA A 193 22.56 -18.63 -3.96
CA ALA A 193 22.91 -20.03 -3.80
C ALA A 193 21.86 -21.03 -4.32
N GLN A 194 20.61 -20.61 -4.50
CA GLN A 194 19.50 -21.47 -4.94
C GLN A 194 19.30 -21.50 -6.46
N VAL A 195 19.86 -20.52 -7.17
CA VAL A 195 19.69 -20.40 -8.62
C VAL A 195 20.83 -21.06 -9.39
N LYS A 196 20.60 -21.34 -10.67
CA LYS A 196 21.60 -21.98 -11.55
C LYS A 196 22.87 -21.12 -11.63
N LEU A 197 24.02 -21.77 -11.44
CA LEU A 197 25.34 -21.16 -11.58
C LEU A 197 25.50 -20.52 -12.98
N ARG A 198 26.07 -19.30 -13.02
CA ARG A 198 26.25 -18.46 -14.23
C ARG A 198 24.94 -18.06 -14.92
N SER A 199 23.80 -18.13 -14.22
CA SER A 199 22.55 -17.58 -14.73
C SER A 199 22.51 -16.05 -14.60
N LEU A 200 21.67 -15.42 -15.42
CA LEU A 200 21.40 -13.99 -15.31
C LEU A 200 20.82 -13.63 -13.92
N GLN A 201 20.05 -14.53 -13.32
CA GLN A 201 19.44 -14.31 -12.02
C GLN A 201 20.49 -14.30 -10.90
N GLN A 202 21.45 -15.23 -10.94
CA GLN A 202 22.57 -15.24 -10.02
C GLN A 202 23.36 -13.92 -10.11
N ALA A 203 23.71 -13.50 -11.33
CA ALA A 203 24.43 -12.26 -11.56
C ALA A 203 23.69 -11.02 -11.04
N ARG A 204 22.34 -11.01 -11.09
CA ARG A 204 21.53 -9.93 -10.52
C ARG A 204 21.62 -9.89 -8.99
N TYR A 205 21.54 -11.03 -8.33
CA TYR A 205 21.66 -11.11 -6.87
C TYR A 205 23.06 -10.73 -6.39
N ASP A 206 24.10 -11.24 -7.04
CA ASP A 206 25.49 -10.93 -6.72
C ASP A 206 25.79 -9.44 -6.90
N ALA A 207 25.34 -8.84 -8.02
CA ALA A 207 25.50 -7.41 -8.25
C ALA A 207 24.76 -6.55 -7.20
N ARG A 208 23.59 -7.00 -6.73
CA ARG A 208 22.86 -6.29 -5.66
C ARG A 208 23.57 -6.42 -4.31
N ILE A 209 24.16 -7.58 -4.01
CA ILE A 209 25.01 -7.77 -2.82
C ILE A 209 26.18 -6.78 -2.84
N ASP A 210 26.85 -6.63 -3.99
CA ASP A 210 27.97 -5.70 -4.12
C ASP A 210 27.54 -4.25 -3.87
N GLN A 211 26.38 -3.84 -4.39
CA GLN A 211 25.81 -2.51 -4.12
C GLN A 211 25.56 -2.28 -2.62
N LEU A 212 24.99 -3.26 -1.92
CA LEU A 212 24.71 -3.16 -0.48
C LEU A 212 26.00 -3.14 0.35
N ARG A 213 27.03 -3.92 -0.03
CA ARG A 213 28.35 -3.87 0.63
C ARG A 213 29.03 -2.52 0.47
N GLN A 214 28.98 -1.93 -0.73
CA GLN A 214 29.49 -0.58 -0.96
C GLN A 214 28.74 0.46 -0.11
N LEU A 215 27.42 0.28 0.05
CA LEU A 215 26.61 1.14 0.90
C LEU A 215 26.98 0.99 2.39
N GLN A 216 27.27 -0.23 2.86
CA GLN A 216 27.76 -0.48 4.22
C GLN A 216 29.07 0.25 4.50
N GLU A 217 30.06 0.14 3.62
CA GLU A 217 31.35 0.82 3.81
C GLU A 217 31.18 2.35 3.87
N ARG A 218 30.26 2.90 3.08
CA ARG A 218 29.93 4.34 3.12
C ARG A 218 29.31 4.74 4.47
N PHE A 219 28.49 3.89 5.07
CA PHE A 219 27.83 4.18 6.34
C PHE A 219 28.64 3.80 7.58
N ARG A 220 29.68 2.98 7.43
CA ARG A 220 30.54 2.49 8.51
C ARG A 220 31.07 3.58 9.44
N PRO A 221 31.52 4.77 8.97
CA PRO A 221 31.99 5.83 9.87
C PRO A 221 30.89 6.44 10.76
N TYR A 222 29.61 6.25 10.40
CA TYR A 222 28.46 6.84 11.09
C TYR A 222 27.73 5.87 12.02
N GLN A 223 28.12 4.59 12.02
CA GLN A 223 27.62 3.62 12.98
C GLN A 223 28.25 3.90 14.34
N LYS A 224 27.42 4.33 15.31
CA LYS A 224 27.87 4.44 16.70
C LYS A 224 28.19 3.05 17.22
N MET A 225 29.40 2.88 17.75
CA MET A 225 29.80 1.70 18.54
C MET A 225 28.88 1.49 19.73
#